data_AF-L0AFV8-F1
#
_entry.id   AF-L0AFV8-F1
#
_cell.length_a   1.000
_cell.length_b   1.000
_cell.length_c   1.000
_cell.angle_alpha   90.00
_cell.angle_beta   90.00
_cell.angle_gamma   90.00
#
_symmetry.space_group_name_H-M   'P 1'
#
loop_
_entity.id
_entity.type
_entity.pdbx_description
1 polymer ?
#
loop_
_entity_poly.entity_id
_entity_poly.type
_entity_poly.pdbx_seq_one_letter_code
_entity_poly.pdbx_strand_id
1 'polypeptide(L)'
;MRQTVKPSFEYGRGPVLWGAVTVIVLGLVVNFVLQRPGWLMPTALAGGGVAAARSGFYDPSANNGALAAIVGTVALMPVLAITRTTGMFGIEQTGDTIFFSIIFVLAWITILFVVIAPFGYIGGWLVDTVRRRVGGPLGY
;
A
#
# COMPACT_ATOMS: atom_id res chain seq x y z
N MET A 1 6.40 -40.91 5.11
CA MET A 1 6.19 -39.76 6.00
C MET A 1 5.45 -38.67 5.22
N ARG A 2 4.20 -38.34 5.58
CA ARG A 2 3.45 -37.24 4.92
C ARG A 2 4.00 -35.92 5.48
N GLN A 3 4.79 -35.19 4.69
CA GLN A 3 5.10 -33.80 5.01
C GLN A 3 3.79 -33.01 4.99
N THR A 4 3.34 -32.57 6.15
CA THR A 4 2.24 -31.62 6.27
C THR A 4 2.81 -30.27 5.83
N VAL A 5 2.65 -29.92 4.56
CA VAL A 5 2.95 -28.58 4.08
C VAL A 5 2.03 -27.64 4.85
N LYS A 6 2.57 -26.90 5.83
CA LYS A 6 1.89 -25.78 6.46
C LYS A 6 2.29 -24.53 5.69
N PRO A 7 1.50 -24.05 4.72
CA PRO A 7 1.80 -22.79 4.06
C PRO A 7 1.70 -21.66 5.10
N SER A 8 2.84 -21.18 5.58
CA SER A 8 2.92 -19.96 6.39
C SER A 8 3.31 -18.79 5.51
N PHE A 9 2.52 -17.73 5.54
CA PHE A 9 2.89 -16.48 4.88
C PHE A 9 3.91 -15.75 5.76
N GLU A 10 5.17 -15.75 5.33
CA GLU A 10 6.25 -15.11 6.08
C GLU A 10 6.29 -13.61 5.84
N TYR A 11 6.42 -12.85 6.94
CA TYR A 11 6.60 -11.39 6.90
C TYR A 11 7.23 -10.85 8.19
N GLY A 12 7.92 -9.71 8.08
CA GLY A 12 8.49 -8.95 9.19
C GLY A 12 7.57 -7.81 9.61
N ARG A 13 7.11 -7.81 10.87
CA ARG A 13 6.20 -6.77 11.40
C ARG A 13 6.79 -5.36 11.32
N GLY A 14 8.04 -5.18 11.74
CA GLY A 14 8.71 -3.87 11.72
C GLY A 14 8.82 -3.26 10.31
N PRO A 15 9.38 -3.99 9.32
CA PRO A 15 9.42 -3.54 7.93
C PRO A 15 8.04 -3.21 7.35
N VAL A 16 7.04 -4.05 7.61
CA VAL A 16 5.66 -3.81 7.17
C VAL A 16 5.10 -2.50 7.74
N LEU A 17 5.31 -2.23 9.03
CA LEU A 17 4.85 -0.99 9.66
C LEU A 17 5.52 0.25 9.08
N TRP A 18 6.83 0.23 8.84
CA TRP A 18 7.54 1.34 8.20
C TRP A 18 7.03 1.62 6.79
N GLY A 19 6.79 0.57 6.00
CA GLY A 19 6.19 0.70 4.68
C GLY A 19 4.76 1.24 4.76
N ALA A 20 3.93 0.72 5.69
CA ALA A 20 2.56 1.17 5.87
C ALA A 20 2.48 2.65 6.27
N VAL A 21 3.32 3.11 7.19
CA VAL A 21 3.43 4.54 7.55
C VAL A 21 3.78 5.39 6.32
N THR A 22 4.70 4.91 5.48
CA THR A 22 5.07 5.60 4.25
C THR A 22 3.89 5.74 3.30
N VAL A 23 3.12 4.66 3.11
CA VAL A 23 1.89 4.67 2.28
C VAL A 23 0.87 5.65 2.85
N ILE A 24 0.68 5.68 4.17
CA ILE A 24 -0.26 6.59 4.83
C ILE A 24 0.16 8.04 4.57
N VAL A 25 1.41 8.41 4.87
CA VAL A 25 1.90 9.78 4.74
C VAL A 25 1.82 10.25 3.28
N LEU A 26 2.34 9.46 2.34
CA LEU A 26 2.29 9.81 0.93
C LEU A 26 0.85 9.80 0.39
N GLY A 27 0.01 8.89 0.86
CA GLY A 27 -1.40 8.83 0.47
C GLY A 27 -2.19 10.04 0.95
N LEU A 28 -1.91 10.56 2.14
CA LEU A 28 -2.47 11.83 2.63
C LEU A 28 -2.02 13.00 1.75
N VAL A 29 -0.74 13.07 1.38
CA VAL A 29 -0.22 14.11 0.47
C VAL A 29 -0.91 14.02 -0.90
N VAL A 30 -1.00 12.82 -1.47
CA VAL A 30 -1.66 12.59 -2.75
C VAL A 30 -3.14 12.99 -2.70
N ASN A 31 -3.81 12.70 -1.60
CA ASN A 31 -5.25 12.95 -1.48
C ASN A 31 -5.57 14.43 -1.21
N PHE A 32 -4.84 15.08 -0.30
CA PHE A 32 -5.14 16.46 0.12
C PHE A 32 -4.37 17.53 -0.65
N VAL A 33 -3.10 17.27 -0.97
CA VAL A 33 -2.23 18.27 -1.63
C VAL A 33 -2.34 18.15 -3.14
N LEU A 34 -2.17 16.93 -3.68
CA LEU A 34 -2.17 16.73 -5.13
C LEU A 34 -3.57 16.53 -5.70
N GLN A 35 -4.54 16.11 -4.87
CA GLN A 35 -5.91 15.78 -5.28
C GLN A 35 -5.98 14.72 -6.40
N ARG A 36 -4.97 13.85 -6.50
CA ARG A 36 -4.81 12.84 -7.56
C ARG A 36 -4.91 11.43 -6.98
N PRO A 37 -6.11 10.90 -6.69
CA PRO A 37 -6.26 9.61 -5.99
C PRO A 37 -5.59 8.42 -6.67
N GLY A 38 -5.51 8.45 -8.01
CA GLY A 38 -4.80 7.41 -8.78
C GLY A 38 -3.31 7.30 -8.46
N TRP A 39 -2.72 8.32 -7.83
CA TRP A 39 -1.32 8.32 -7.41
C TRP A 39 -1.07 7.51 -6.13
N LEU A 40 -2.09 6.90 -5.54
CA LEU A 40 -1.92 5.90 -4.49
C LEU A 40 -1.07 4.70 -4.94
N MET A 41 -1.09 4.35 -6.23
CA MET A 41 -0.24 3.28 -6.78
C MET A 41 1.27 3.56 -6.60
N PRO A 42 1.81 4.73 -7.03
CA PRO A 42 3.16 5.17 -6.68
C PRO A 42 3.46 5.15 -5.18
N THR A 43 2.52 5.55 -4.33
CA THR A 43 2.73 5.54 -2.87
C THR A 43 2.94 4.13 -2.32
N ALA A 44 2.20 3.16 -2.86
CA ALA A 44 2.34 1.75 -2.51
C ALA A 44 3.67 1.17 -2.98
N LEU A 45 4.10 1.53 -4.19
CA LEU A 45 5.43 1.16 -4.70
C LEU A 45 6.54 1.72 -3.80
N ALA A 46 6.44 2.99 -3.40
CA ALA A 46 7.39 3.61 -2.47
C ALA A 46 7.36 2.95 -1.08
N GLY A 47 6.18 2.69 -0.53
CA GLY A 47 6.01 2.00 0.75
C GLY A 47 6.57 0.58 0.72
N GLY A 48 6.39 -0.13 -0.39
CA GLY A 48 7.01 -1.43 -0.63
C GLY A 48 8.53 -1.36 -0.63
N GLY A 49 9.09 -0.35 -1.31
CA GLY A 49 10.52 -0.08 -1.30
C GLY A 49 11.08 0.22 0.09
N VAL A 50 10.38 1.03 0.89
CA VAL A 50 10.77 1.31 2.29
C VAL A 50 10.73 0.05 3.14
N ALA A 51 9.69 -0.79 2.98
CA ALA A 51 9.61 -2.06 3.68
C ALA A 51 10.83 -2.96 3.35
N ALA A 52 11.20 -3.08 2.09
CA ALA A 52 12.39 -3.84 1.68
C ALA A 52 13.70 -3.24 2.22
N ALA A 53 13.85 -1.91 2.21
CA ALA A 53 15.02 -1.23 2.77
C ALA A 53 15.19 -1.49 4.27
N ARG A 54 14.08 -1.71 4.99
CA ARG A 54 14.07 -2.03 6.43
C ARG A 54 14.09 -3.53 6.74
N SER A 55 13.98 -4.39 5.73
CA SER A 55 13.99 -5.85 5.87
C SER A 55 15.43 -6.38 5.98
N GLY A 56 15.62 -7.52 6.64
CA GLY A 56 16.87 -8.28 6.63
C GLY A 56 17.24 -8.82 5.24
N PHE A 57 18.40 -9.46 5.10
CA PHE A 57 18.84 -10.05 3.83
C PHE A 57 18.10 -11.33 3.45
N TYR A 58 17.69 -12.09 4.46
CA TYR A 58 16.94 -13.33 4.29
C TYR A 58 15.43 -13.14 4.49
N ASP A 59 14.99 -11.91 4.77
CA ASP A 59 13.58 -11.61 4.98
C ASP A 59 12.81 -11.59 3.64
N PRO A 60 11.51 -11.90 3.65
CA PRO A 60 10.67 -11.87 2.47
C PRO A 60 10.27 -10.42 2.11
N SER A 61 11.22 -9.65 1.60
CA SER A 61 11.09 -8.20 1.30
C SER A 61 9.90 -7.86 0.41
N ALA A 62 9.59 -8.69 -0.59
CA ALA A 62 8.45 -8.47 -1.48
C ALA A 62 7.09 -8.70 -0.77
N ASN A 63 6.98 -9.71 0.09
CA ASN A 63 5.79 -9.95 0.91
C ASN A 63 5.59 -8.82 1.92
N ASN A 64 6.69 -8.34 2.53
CA ASN A 64 6.66 -7.18 3.42
C ASN A 64 6.13 -5.94 2.69
N GLY A 65 6.55 -5.73 1.44
CA GLY A 65 6.06 -4.63 0.63
C GLY A 65 4.57 -4.74 0.26
N ALA A 66 4.11 -5.94 -0.11
CA ALA A 66 2.69 -6.18 -0.39
C ALA A 66 1.81 -5.91 0.85
N LEU A 67 2.20 -6.45 2.01
CA LEU A 67 1.48 -6.22 3.25
C LEU A 67 1.53 -4.76 3.71
N ALA A 68 2.67 -4.08 3.56
CA ALA A 68 2.78 -2.65 3.85
C ALA A 68 1.78 -1.83 3.04
N ALA A 69 1.67 -2.11 1.73
CA ALA A 69 0.70 -1.46 0.85
C ALA A 69 -0.75 -1.71 1.28
N ILE A 70 -1.09 -2.96 1.60
CA ILE A 70 -2.43 -3.33 2.07
C ILE A 70 -2.75 -2.62 3.38
N VAL A 71 -1.90 -2.77 4.40
CA VAL A 71 -2.14 -2.23 5.75
C VAL A 71 -2.23 -0.71 5.72
N GLY A 72 -1.31 -0.04 5.01
CA GLY A 72 -1.34 1.42 4.88
C GLY A 72 -2.59 1.91 4.14
N THR A 73 -3.00 1.20 3.08
CA THR A 73 -4.22 1.52 2.33
C THR A 73 -5.48 1.32 3.15
N VAL A 74 -5.58 0.22 3.91
CA VAL A 74 -6.70 -0.04 4.81
C VAL A 74 -6.82 1.06 5.86
N ALA A 75 -5.70 1.49 6.44
CA ALA A 75 -5.69 2.61 7.39
C ALA A 75 -6.16 3.93 6.76
N LEU A 76 -5.91 4.14 5.45
CA LEU A 76 -6.37 5.31 4.71
C LEU A 76 -7.84 5.24 4.27
N MET A 77 -8.47 4.06 4.25
CA MET A 77 -9.82 3.89 3.71
C MET A 77 -10.86 4.86 4.29
N PRO A 78 -10.94 5.11 5.61
CA PRO A 78 -11.90 6.06 6.15
C PRO A 78 -11.71 7.48 5.60
N VAL A 79 -10.45 7.92 5.48
CA VAL A 79 -10.09 9.24 4.95
C VAL A 79 -10.45 9.35 3.47
N LEU A 80 -10.12 8.32 2.69
CA LEU A 80 -10.44 8.24 1.27
C LEU A 80 -11.96 8.21 1.04
N ALA A 81 -12.70 7.44 1.84
CA ALA A 81 -14.15 7.39 1.76
C ALA A 81 -14.76 8.78 2.02
N ILE A 82 -14.42 9.41 3.15
CA ILE A 82 -14.93 10.73 3.53
C ILE A 82 -14.60 11.77 2.46
N THR A 83 -13.34 11.91 2.07
CA THR A 83 -12.90 12.94 1.11
C THR A 83 -13.54 12.79 -0.27
N ARG A 84 -13.98 11.58 -0.64
CA ARG A 84 -14.64 11.30 -1.92
C ARG A 84 -16.15 11.43 -1.86
N THR A 85 -16.77 11.13 -0.71
CA THR A 85 -18.24 11.26 -0.54
C THR A 85 -18.65 12.68 -0.18
N THR A 86 -17.89 13.38 0.68
CA THR A 86 -18.23 14.74 1.11
C THR A 86 -17.83 15.82 0.11
N GLY A 87 -17.13 15.43 -0.97
CA GLY A 87 -16.76 16.32 -2.05
C GLY A 87 -16.11 17.60 -1.53
N MET A 88 -14.93 17.50 -0.92
CA MET A 88 -14.12 18.60 -0.34
C MET A 88 -13.93 19.86 -1.24
N PHE A 89 -14.58 19.93 -2.40
CA PHE A 89 -14.63 21.01 -3.39
C PHE A 89 -16.05 21.56 -3.69
N GLY A 90 -17.04 21.34 -2.82
CA GLY A 90 -18.31 22.11 -2.84
C GLY A 90 -19.37 21.57 -3.79
N ILE A 91 -20.15 20.58 -3.34
CA ILE A 91 -21.34 20.14 -4.05
C ILE A 91 -22.52 20.06 -3.07
N GLU A 92 -23.55 20.87 -3.32
CA GLU A 92 -24.90 20.69 -2.81
C GLU A 92 -25.49 19.43 -3.47
N GLN A 93 -25.29 18.25 -2.86
CA GLN A 93 -25.76 17.00 -3.44
C GLN A 93 -27.21 16.72 -3.03
N THR A 94 -28.10 16.58 -4.03
CA THR A 94 -29.43 15.97 -3.89
C THR A 94 -29.31 14.47 -3.57
N GLY A 95 -30.35 13.90 -2.94
CA GLY A 95 -30.30 12.54 -2.35
C GLY A 95 -29.79 11.42 -3.29
N ASP A 96 -30.19 11.45 -4.56
CA ASP A 96 -29.76 10.44 -5.55
C ASP A 96 -28.25 10.56 -5.87
N THR A 97 -27.71 11.78 -5.91
CA THR A 97 -26.28 12.02 -6.17
C THR A 97 -25.42 11.49 -5.03
N ILE A 98 -25.88 11.59 -3.79
CA ILE A 98 -25.19 11.04 -2.60
C ILE A 98 -25.13 9.51 -2.69
N PHE A 99 -26.25 8.87 -3.04
CA PHE A 99 -26.32 7.42 -3.18
C PHE A 99 -25.32 6.90 -4.23
N PHE A 100 -25.33 7.47 -5.45
CA PHE A 100 -24.39 7.07 -6.49
C PHE A 100 -22.94 7.37 -6.11
N SER A 101 -22.67 8.50 -5.46
CA SER A 101 -21.32 8.83 -4.99
C SER A 101 -20.78 7.80 -4.01
N ILE A 102 -21.59 7.36 -3.05
CA ILE A 102 -21.18 6.31 -2.09
C ILE A 102 -20.88 5.00 -2.82
N ILE A 103 -21.74 4.56 -3.74
CA ILE A 103 -21.54 3.32 -4.51
C ILE A 103 -20.23 3.39 -5.31
N PHE A 104 -19.98 4.48 -6.03
CA PHE A 104 -18.76 4.62 -6.83
C PHE A 104 -17.51 4.69 -5.96
N VAL A 105 -17.59 5.30 -4.79
CA VAL A 105 -16.48 5.32 -3.82
C VAL A 105 -16.18 3.92 -3.30
N LEU A 106 -17.20 3.14 -2.91
CA LEU A 106 -17.02 1.76 -2.45
C LEU A 106 -16.45 0.86 -3.56
N ALA A 107 -16.94 1.01 -4.79
CA ALA A 107 -16.41 0.29 -5.95
C ALA A 107 -14.93 0.64 -6.19
N TRP A 108 -14.59 1.93 -6.13
CA TRP A 108 -13.21 2.39 -6.29
C TRP A 108 -12.29 1.88 -5.18
N ILE A 109 -12.71 1.93 -3.91
CA ILE A 109 -11.93 1.38 -2.78
C ILE A 109 -11.70 -0.13 -2.96
N THR A 110 -12.71 -0.86 -3.43
CA THR A 110 -12.60 -2.31 -3.69
C THR A 110 -11.55 -2.61 -4.77
N ILE A 111 -11.59 -1.88 -5.89
CA ILE A 111 -10.60 -2.00 -6.96
C ILE A 111 -9.21 -1.65 -6.43
N LEU A 112 -9.10 -0.55 -5.69
CA LEU A 112 -7.84 -0.07 -5.12
C LEU A 112 -7.21 -1.13 -4.21
N PHE A 113 -7.98 -1.78 -3.34
CA PHE A 113 -7.48 -2.82 -2.45
C PHE A 113 -6.83 -3.99 -3.20
N VAL A 114 -7.42 -4.42 -4.32
CA VAL A 114 -6.88 -5.50 -5.16
C VAL A 114 -5.61 -5.06 -5.88
N VAL A 115 -5.58 -3.84 -6.39
CA VAL A 115 -4.49 -3.33 -7.22
C VAL A 115 -3.27 -2.93 -6.39
N ILE A 116 -3.44 -2.46 -5.15
CA ILE A 116 -2.35 -1.86 -4.37
C ILE A 116 -1.27 -2.87 -3.96
N ALA A 117 -1.67 -4.10 -3.66
CA ALA A 117 -0.79 -5.15 -3.17
C ALA A 117 0.30 -5.53 -4.19
N PRO A 118 0.00 -5.76 -5.48
CA PRO A 118 1.00 -5.91 -6.53
C PRO A 118 2.02 -4.77 -6.59
N PHE A 119 1.60 -3.50 -6.48
CA PHE A 119 2.54 -2.37 -6.52
C PHE A 119 3.49 -2.37 -5.31
N GLY A 120 2.96 -2.65 -4.11
CA GLY A 120 3.78 -2.83 -2.91
C GLY A 120 4.78 -3.99 -3.06
N TYR A 121 4.35 -5.11 -3.63
CA TYR A 121 5.20 -6.25 -3.90
C TYR A 121 6.34 -5.89 -4.86
N ILE A 122 6.02 -5.25 -5.99
CA ILE A 122 6.99 -4.82 -7.00
C ILE A 122 7.99 -3.83 -6.40
N GLY A 123 7.53 -2.86 -5.61
CA GLY A 123 8.40 -1.91 -4.92
C GLY A 123 9.39 -2.60 -3.98
N GLY A 124 8.90 -3.55 -3.19
CA GLY A 124 9.76 -4.34 -2.29
C GLY A 124 10.77 -5.20 -3.04
N TRP A 125 10.35 -5.86 -4.11
CA TRP A 125 11.22 -6.67 -4.97
C TRP A 125 12.31 -5.85 -5.67
N LEU A 126 11.95 -4.68 -6.22
CA LEU A 126 12.89 -3.79 -6.91
C LEU A 126 13.99 -3.30 -5.97
N VAL A 127 13.61 -2.80 -4.79
CA VAL A 127 14.59 -2.27 -3.82
C VAL A 127 15.48 -3.38 -3.28
N ASP A 128 14.94 -4.56 -2.97
CA ASP A 128 15.75 -5.70 -2.55
C ASP A 128 16.74 -6.14 -3.65
N THR A 129 16.29 -6.18 -4.90
CA THR A 129 17.15 -6.49 -6.05
C THR A 129 18.28 -5.47 -6.20
N VAL A 130 17.98 -4.17 -6.08
CA VAL A 130 19.00 -3.11 -6.13
C VAL A 130 19.95 -3.22 -4.95
N ARG A 131 19.44 -3.43 -3.73
CA ARG A 131 20.26 -3.56 -2.51
C ARG A 131 21.25 -4.72 -2.63
N ARG A 132 20.82 -5.87 -3.14
CA ARG A 132 21.68 -7.05 -3.34
C ARG A 132 22.73 -6.85 -4.43
N ARG A 133 22.45 -6.01 -5.43
CA ARG A 133 23.41 -5.68 -6.51
C ARG A 133 24.43 -4.62 -6.10
N VAL A 134 23.98 -3.60 -5.37
CA VAL A 134 24.82 -2.44 -4.98
C VAL A 134 25.59 -2.70 -3.69
N GLY A 135 25.01 -3.45 -2.76
CA GLY A 135 25.59 -3.81 -1.47
C GLY A 135 25.67 -5.32 -1.27
N GLY A 136 26.08 -6.06 -2.31
CA GLY A 136 26.36 -7.51 -2.21
C GLY A 136 27.18 -7.83 -0.94
N PRO A 137 26.99 -9.00 -0.32
CA PRO A 137 27.26 -9.21 1.10
C PRO A 137 28.68 -8.79 1.49
N LEU A 138 28.79 -7.66 2.20
CA LEU A 138 29.94 -7.39 3.06
C LEU A 138 29.75 -8.24 4.31
N GLY A 139 30.21 -9.49 4.27
CA GLY A 139 30.19 -10.37 5.43
C GLY A 139 29.90 -11.83 5.11
N TYR A 140 30.91 -12.51 4.58
CA TYR A 140 31.40 -13.75 5.16
C TYR A 140 32.86 -13.54 5.54
#